data_AF-A0A8T5SWD2-F1
#
_entry.id   AF-A0A8T5SWD2-F1
#
_cell.length_a   1.000
_cell.length_b   1.000
_cell.length_c   1.000
_cell.angle_alpha   90.00
_cell.angle_beta   90.00
_cell.angle_gamma   90.00
#
_symmetry.space_group_name_H-M   'P 1'
#
loop_
_entity.id
_entity.type
_entity.pdbx_description
1 polymer ?
#
loop_
_entity_poly.entity_id
_entity_poly.type
_entity_poly.pdbx_seq_one_letter_code
_entity_poly.pdbx_strand_id
1 'polypeptide(L)'
;MAEPTTYHIQKGRLVKMKDPGKFARGDCFLVDAGTKIYLWIGPNSSVDEKFLTAASAVMRDTALEGKGDIDRIEGGNEPDDFKALFDDFQLTDEDTEGILKKVQMETHEHKLWRVHREGDETYFAEVKLSKDSLKSDDVFLLDAWDDIFVWRGKDATSREKFDGNILARRYDAERVGVQEIELIEEGQEPEEFFKSIP
;
A
#
# COMPACT_ATOMS: atom_id res chain seq x y z
N MET A 1 -18.98 35.17 14.11
CA MET A 1 -18.00 35.08 13.00
C MET A 1 -18.71 34.43 11.83
N ALA A 2 -18.30 34.67 10.58
CA ALA A 2 -18.86 33.87 9.49
C ALA A 2 -18.40 32.43 9.68
N GLU A 3 -19.32 31.47 9.53
CA GLU A 3 -18.98 30.05 9.61
C GLU A 3 -17.89 29.70 8.59
N PRO A 4 -16.90 28.88 8.97
CA PRO A 4 -15.84 28.50 8.06
C PRO A 4 -16.38 27.67 6.90
N THR A 5 -15.80 27.82 5.72
CA THR A 5 -16.11 26.93 4.61
C THR A 5 -15.36 25.61 4.80
N THR A 6 -16.09 24.52 4.99
CA THR A 6 -15.50 23.19 5.18
C THR A 6 -15.65 22.32 3.94
N TYR A 7 -14.56 21.65 3.57
CA TYR A 7 -14.51 20.66 2.51
C TYR A 7 -14.18 19.29 3.10
N HIS A 8 -15.01 18.30 2.79
CA HIS A 8 -14.76 16.90 3.07
C HIS A 8 -13.97 16.30 1.92
N ILE A 9 -12.86 15.64 2.22
CA ILE A 9 -12.13 14.89 1.20
C ILE A 9 -12.88 13.59 0.92
N GLN A 10 -13.31 13.41 -0.32
CA GLN A 10 -14.00 12.20 -0.75
C GLN A 10 -13.45 11.75 -2.10
N LYS A 11 -12.90 10.53 -2.17
CA LYS A 11 -12.46 9.90 -3.42
C LYS A 11 -11.56 10.81 -4.27
N GLY A 12 -10.58 11.44 -3.63
CA GLY A 12 -9.62 12.32 -4.29
C GLY A 12 -10.17 13.69 -4.72
N ARG A 13 -11.27 14.16 -4.12
CA ARG A 13 -11.88 15.46 -4.41
C ARG A 13 -12.26 16.21 -3.14
N LEU A 14 -12.28 17.54 -3.24
CA LEU A 14 -12.81 18.42 -2.20
C LEU A 14 -14.30 18.59 -2.42
N VAL A 15 -15.11 18.04 -1.51
CA VAL A 15 -16.56 18.16 -1.53
C VAL A 15 -16.97 19.18 -0.49
N LYS A 16 -17.45 20.34 -0.93
CA LYS A 16 -17.93 21.39 -0.01
C LYS A 16 -19.13 20.89 0.78
N MET A 17 -19.05 20.97 2.10
CA MET A 17 -20.14 20.60 3.00
C MET A 17 -21.23 21.67 2.96
N LYS A 18 -22.50 21.24 2.93
CA LYS A 18 -23.65 22.14 3.05
C LYS A 18 -23.91 22.59 4.48
N ASP A 19 -23.63 21.70 5.43
CA ASP A 19 -23.85 21.86 6.86
C ASP A 19 -22.62 21.30 7.60
N PRO A 20 -21.61 22.13 7.89
CA PRO A 20 -20.37 21.70 8.52
C PRO A 20 -20.54 21.49 10.04
N GLY A 21 -19.70 20.64 10.64
CA GLY A 21 -19.72 20.36 12.09
C GLY A 21 -19.55 18.88 12.43
N LYS A 22 -19.81 17.98 11.49
CA LYS A 22 -19.58 16.54 11.65
C LYS A 22 -18.26 16.13 10.99
N PHE A 23 -17.35 15.56 11.77
CA PHE A 23 -16.03 15.15 11.34
C PHE A 23 -15.86 13.64 11.53
N ALA A 24 -15.65 12.94 10.42
CA ALA A 24 -15.55 11.50 10.37
C ALA A 24 -14.13 11.04 10.71
N ARG A 25 -13.99 10.12 11.67
CA ARG A 25 -12.68 9.60 12.13
C ARG A 25 -11.92 8.87 11.03
N GLY A 26 -12.62 8.33 10.03
CA GLY A 26 -12.08 7.69 8.85
C GLY A 26 -11.58 8.66 7.78
N ASP A 27 -11.87 9.97 7.85
CA ASP A 27 -11.67 10.86 6.71
C ASP A 27 -10.79 12.08 7.04
N CYS A 28 -10.50 12.91 6.04
CA CYS A 28 -9.87 14.22 6.23
C CYS A 28 -10.77 15.37 5.76
N PHE A 29 -10.57 16.54 6.38
CA PHE A 29 -11.33 17.76 6.06
C PHE A 29 -10.41 18.97 5.99
N LEU A 30 -10.71 19.87 5.05
CA LEU A 30 -10.10 21.20 4.95
C LEU A 30 -11.11 22.24 5.45
N VAL A 31 -10.76 22.97 6.50
CA VAL A 31 -11.60 24.05 7.06
C VAL A 31 -10.96 25.39 6.73
N ASP A 32 -11.60 26.17 5.87
CA ASP A 32 -11.18 27.52 5.48
C ASP A 32 -11.96 28.56 6.29
N ALA A 33 -11.28 29.16 7.27
CA ALA A 33 -11.79 30.23 8.12
C ALA A 33 -11.24 31.62 7.68
N GLY A 34 -10.90 31.79 6.40
CA GLY A 34 -10.38 33.03 5.85
C GLY A 34 -8.85 33.06 5.89
N THR A 35 -8.26 33.72 6.89
CA THR A 35 -6.79 33.75 7.07
C THR A 35 -6.27 32.57 7.86
N LYS A 36 -7.13 31.80 8.52
CA LYS A 36 -6.77 30.52 9.14
C LYS A 36 -7.30 29.36 8.30
N ILE A 37 -6.44 28.40 8.03
CA ILE A 37 -6.75 27.19 7.26
C ILE A 37 -6.42 26.00 8.15
N TYR A 38 -7.40 25.15 8.44
CA TYR A 38 -7.17 23.96 9.25
C TYR A 38 -7.20 22.70 8.39
N LEU A 39 -6.23 21.84 8.60
CA LEU A 39 -6.26 20.45 8.14
C LEU A 39 -6.75 19.62 9.30
N TRP A 40 -8.00 19.18 9.27
CA TRP A 40 -8.48 18.19 10.23
C TRP A 40 -8.18 16.80 9.68
N ILE A 41 -7.39 16.03 10.42
CA ILE A 41 -6.91 14.70 10.01
C ILE A 41 -7.52 13.64 10.91
N GLY A 42 -8.43 12.83 10.35
CA GLY A 42 -9.00 11.70 11.05
C GLY A 42 -7.93 10.67 11.46
N PRO A 43 -8.05 10.04 12.64
CA PRO A 43 -7.07 9.05 13.09
C PRO A 43 -6.99 7.82 12.19
N ASN A 44 -8.10 7.46 11.52
CA ASN A 44 -8.20 6.27 10.67
C ASN A 44 -8.10 6.58 9.17
N SER A 45 -7.84 7.84 8.80
CA SER A 45 -7.86 8.25 7.40
C SER A 45 -6.69 7.77 6.56
N SER A 46 -6.96 7.64 5.26
CA SER A 46 -6.01 7.08 4.31
C SER A 46 -4.89 8.08 3.98
N VAL A 47 -3.79 7.58 3.42
CA VAL A 47 -2.65 8.43 3.03
C VAL A 47 -3.00 9.39 1.89
N ASP A 48 -3.87 8.99 0.96
CA ASP A 48 -4.32 9.85 -0.14
C ASP A 48 -5.19 11.00 0.32
N GLU A 49 -6.06 10.77 1.31
CA GLU A 49 -6.87 11.85 1.90
C GLU A 49 -6.01 12.87 2.64
N LYS A 50 -5.05 12.38 3.46
CA LYS A 50 -4.07 13.22 4.15
C LYS A 50 -3.28 14.07 3.16
N PHE A 51 -2.82 13.46 2.06
CA PHE A 51 -2.09 14.14 1.00
C PHE A 51 -2.92 15.26 0.35
N LEU A 52 -4.15 14.94 -0.08
CA LEU A 52 -4.98 15.93 -0.76
C LEU A 52 -5.36 17.10 0.16
N THR A 53 -5.60 16.82 1.45
CA THR A 53 -5.88 17.86 2.45
C THR A 53 -4.70 18.81 2.58
N ALA A 54 -3.48 18.29 2.73
CA ALA A 54 -2.27 19.09 2.85
C ALA A 54 -1.95 19.90 1.59
N ALA A 55 -2.00 19.27 0.41
CA ALA A 55 -1.79 19.96 -0.85
C ALA A 55 -2.80 21.10 -1.05
N SER A 56 -4.06 20.86 -0.70
CA SER A 56 -5.13 21.85 -0.85
C SER A 56 -4.99 23.02 0.13
N ALA A 57 -4.53 22.78 1.36
CA ALA A 57 -4.22 23.85 2.31
C ALA A 57 -3.12 24.78 1.76
N VAL A 58 -2.04 24.21 1.21
CA VAL A 58 -0.94 24.98 0.60
C VAL A 58 -1.42 25.75 -0.63
N MET A 59 -2.23 25.15 -1.49
CA MET A 59 -2.84 25.85 -2.64
C MET A 59 -3.73 27.01 -2.17
N ARG A 60 -4.46 26.82 -1.07
CA ARG A 60 -5.32 27.86 -0.52
C ARG A 60 -4.52 29.03 0.04
N ASP A 61 -3.47 28.75 0.82
CA ASP A 61 -2.56 29.77 1.32
C ASP A 61 -1.84 30.53 0.18
N THR A 62 -1.43 29.80 -0.86
CA THR A 62 -0.86 30.43 -2.08
C THR A 62 -1.84 31.42 -2.71
N ALA A 63 -3.12 31.08 -2.78
CA ALA A 63 -4.17 31.99 -3.27
C ALA A 63 -4.41 33.19 -2.33
N LEU A 64 -3.95 33.11 -1.08
CA LEU A 64 -3.91 34.22 -0.12
C LEU A 64 -2.55 34.95 -0.13
N GLU A 65 -1.70 34.69 -1.12
CA GLU A 65 -0.34 35.26 -1.24
C GLU A 65 0.57 34.90 -0.05
N GLY A 66 0.39 33.72 0.54
CA GLY A 66 1.19 33.25 1.69
C GLY A 66 0.84 33.93 3.01
N LYS A 67 -0.35 34.54 3.09
CA LYS A 67 -0.85 35.23 4.31
C LYS A 67 -1.76 34.35 5.16
N GLY A 68 -2.03 33.12 4.72
CA GLY A 68 -2.76 32.13 5.47
C GLY A 68 -1.89 31.52 6.57
N ASP A 69 -2.51 31.25 7.71
CA ASP A 69 -1.95 30.50 8.82
C ASP A 69 -2.54 29.09 8.77
N ILE A 70 -1.67 28.08 8.55
CA ILE A 70 -2.08 26.70 8.34
C ILE A 70 -1.87 25.90 9.63
N ASP A 71 -2.97 25.46 10.24
CA ASP A 71 -2.96 24.66 11.46
C ASP A 71 -3.36 23.20 11.14
N ARG A 72 -2.62 22.22 11.69
CA ARG A 72 -2.98 20.80 11.63
C ARG A 72 -3.71 20.40 12.91
N ILE A 73 -4.93 19.87 12.76
CA ILE A 73 -5.77 19.39 13.84
C ILE A 73 -5.84 17.87 13.78
N GLU A 74 -5.53 17.21 14.90
CA GLU A 74 -5.62 15.76 15.04
C GLU A 74 -7.02 15.37 15.51
N GLY A 75 -7.72 14.55 14.72
CA GLY A 75 -9.08 14.14 15.00
C GLY A 75 -9.22 13.37 16.32
N GLY A 76 -10.13 13.82 17.19
CA GLY A 76 -10.30 13.33 18.55
C GLY A 76 -9.47 14.06 19.61
N ASN A 77 -8.59 14.99 19.19
CA ASN A 77 -7.79 15.83 20.09
C ASN A 77 -7.88 17.31 19.66
N GLU A 78 -9.09 17.77 19.33
CA GLU A 78 -9.33 19.12 18.84
C GLU A 78 -9.23 20.16 19.96
N PRO A 79 -8.49 21.26 19.72
CA PRO A 79 -8.55 22.45 20.57
C PRO A 79 -9.97 23.02 20.71
N ASP A 80 -10.25 23.65 21.85
CA ASP A 80 -11.57 24.24 22.13
C ASP A 80 -11.93 25.39 21.17
N ASP A 81 -10.94 26.16 20.73
CA ASP A 81 -11.14 27.24 19.76
C ASP A 81 -11.49 26.72 18.36
N PHE A 82 -10.93 25.59 17.94
CA PHE A 82 -11.33 24.92 16.71
C PHE A 82 -12.77 24.40 16.79
N LYS A 83 -13.15 23.72 17.87
CA LYS A 83 -14.51 23.20 18.06
C LYS A 83 -15.55 24.33 18.07
N ALA A 84 -15.20 25.48 18.67
CA ALA A 84 -16.06 26.65 18.74
C ALA A 84 -16.31 27.35 17.40
N LEU A 85 -15.66 26.92 16.31
CA LEU A 85 -15.96 27.40 14.95
C LEU A 85 -17.28 26.84 14.39
N PHE A 86 -17.82 25.78 15.00
CA PHE A 86 -19.03 25.10 14.57
C PHE A 86 -20.10 25.15 15.66
N ASP A 87 -21.36 25.33 15.27
CA ASP A 87 -22.49 25.37 16.20
C ASP A 87 -22.66 24.04 16.96
N ASP A 88 -22.44 22.91 16.28
CA ASP A 88 -22.51 21.56 16.84
C ASP A 88 -21.37 20.69 16.27
N PHE A 89 -20.22 20.71 16.96
CA PHE A 89 -19.08 19.87 16.60
C PHE A 89 -19.30 18.42 17.06
N GLN A 90 -19.24 17.48 16.13
CA GLN A 90 -19.44 16.06 16.38
C GLN A 90 -18.39 15.20 15.67
N LEU A 91 -17.96 14.14 16.35
CA LEU A 91 -17.16 13.08 15.74
C LEU A 91 -18.06 11.92 15.32
N THR A 92 -17.84 11.40 14.12
CA THR A 92 -18.53 10.21 13.60
C THR A 92 -17.53 9.12 13.23
N ASP A 93 -18.02 7.89 13.09
CA ASP A 93 -17.25 6.72 12.66
C ASP A 93 -17.41 6.45 11.15
N GLU A 94 -17.85 7.45 10.38
CA GLU A 94 -17.88 7.35 8.92
C GLU A 94 -16.46 7.23 8.34
N ASP A 95 -16.35 6.58 7.18
CA ASP A 95 -15.10 6.30 6.48
C ASP A 95 -15.39 6.18 4.97
N THR A 96 -14.81 7.09 4.19
CA THR A 96 -14.91 7.16 2.74
C THR A 96 -13.76 6.39 2.13
N GLU A 97 -14.06 5.34 1.37
CA GLU A 97 -13.03 4.53 0.69
C GLU A 97 -12.05 5.40 -0.12
N GLY A 98 -10.76 5.33 0.25
CA GLY A 98 -9.66 6.04 -0.40
C GLY A 98 -9.45 5.62 -1.87
N ILE A 99 -8.70 6.43 -2.61
CA ILE A 99 -8.47 6.18 -4.06
C ILE A 99 -7.32 5.20 -4.32
N LEU A 100 -6.47 4.96 -3.32
CA LEU A 100 -5.37 4.03 -3.43
C LEU A 100 -5.92 2.62 -3.29
N LYS A 101 -5.97 1.91 -4.41
CA LYS A 101 -6.23 0.48 -4.38
C LYS A 101 -4.98 -0.20 -3.84
N LYS A 102 -5.15 -1.16 -2.91
CA LYS A 102 -4.16 -2.23 -2.74
C LYS A 102 -3.89 -2.77 -4.15
N VAL A 103 -2.63 -2.95 -4.52
CA VAL A 103 -2.27 -3.52 -5.81
C VAL A 103 -3.02 -4.86 -5.94
N GLN A 104 -4.15 -4.86 -6.66
CA GLN A 104 -4.95 -6.04 -6.96
C GLN A 104 -4.50 -6.49 -8.34
N MET A 105 -3.91 -7.68 -8.35
CA MET A 105 -2.98 -8.16 -9.37
C MET A 105 -3.66 -9.09 -10.35
N GLU A 106 -4.34 -8.51 -11.33
CA GLU A 106 -4.53 -9.23 -12.59
C GLU A 106 -3.29 -9.09 -13.50
N THR A 107 -2.25 -8.35 -13.09
CA THR A 107 -1.14 -7.96 -13.98
C THR A 107 0.27 -8.33 -13.49
N HIS A 108 0.47 -8.97 -12.33
CA HIS A 108 1.79 -9.52 -12.06
C HIS A 108 1.93 -10.83 -12.82
N GLU A 109 2.54 -10.75 -13.99
CA GLU A 109 2.90 -11.94 -14.75
C GLU A 109 3.85 -12.78 -13.91
N HIS A 110 3.46 -14.03 -13.66
CA HIS A 110 4.29 -14.95 -12.89
C HIS A 110 5.65 -15.08 -13.57
N LYS A 111 6.71 -15.20 -12.76
CA LYS A 111 8.07 -15.36 -13.27
C LYS A 111 8.71 -16.60 -12.70
N LEU A 112 9.45 -17.31 -13.54
CA LEU A 112 10.23 -18.47 -13.13
C LEU A 112 11.71 -18.13 -13.20
N TRP A 113 12.42 -18.33 -12.09
CA TRP A 113 13.84 -18.08 -11.97
C TRP A 113 14.56 -19.40 -11.74
N ARG A 114 15.59 -19.68 -12.52
CA ARG A 114 16.51 -20.78 -12.25
C ARG A 114 17.62 -20.32 -11.31
N VAL A 115 17.89 -21.13 -10.30
CA VAL A 115 18.98 -21.00 -9.33
C VAL A 115 19.94 -22.15 -9.57
N HIS A 116 21.09 -21.83 -10.15
CA HIS A 116 22.12 -22.79 -10.53
C HIS A 116 23.46 -22.39 -9.94
N ARG A 117 24.27 -23.35 -9.53
CA ARG A 117 25.62 -23.11 -9.00
C ARG A 117 26.68 -23.82 -9.84
N GLU A 118 27.60 -23.04 -10.38
CA GLU A 118 28.79 -23.56 -11.05
C GLU A 118 30.03 -23.19 -10.21
N GLY A 119 30.69 -24.21 -9.64
CA GLY A 119 31.80 -24.01 -8.70
C GLY A 119 31.38 -23.24 -7.44
N ASP A 120 31.96 -22.06 -7.23
CA ASP A 120 31.70 -21.22 -6.06
C ASP A 120 30.68 -20.09 -6.30
N GLU A 121 30.20 -19.93 -7.54
CA GLU A 121 29.28 -18.86 -7.92
C GLU A 121 27.85 -19.38 -8.13
N THR A 122 26.86 -18.59 -7.69
CA THR A 122 25.44 -18.88 -7.87
C THR A 122 24.83 -17.90 -8.85
N TYR A 123 24.16 -18.44 -9.86
CA TYR A 123 23.53 -17.73 -10.95
C TYR A 123 22.02 -17.77 -10.80
N PHE A 124 21.41 -16.61 -11.04
CA PHE A 124 19.97 -16.43 -11.08
C PHE A 124 19.59 -15.99 -12.49
N ALA A 125 18.73 -16.74 -13.17
CA ALA A 125 18.31 -16.43 -14.53
C ALA A 125 16.80 -16.61 -14.68
N GLU A 126 16.12 -15.61 -15.24
CA GLU A 126 14.73 -15.76 -15.66
C GLU A 126 14.68 -16.82 -16.77
N VAL A 127 13.78 -17.79 -16.62
CA VAL A 127 13.53 -18.84 -17.60
C VAL A 127 12.08 -18.78 -18.06
N LYS A 128 11.78 -19.46 -19.16
CA LYS A 128 10.40 -19.58 -19.65
C LYS A 128 9.51 -20.11 -18.52
N LEU A 129 8.39 -19.43 -18.26
CA LEU A 129 7.36 -19.89 -17.34
C LEU A 129 6.66 -21.14 -17.93
N SER A 130 7.23 -22.31 -17.67
CA SER A 130 6.77 -23.59 -18.21
C SER A 130 7.33 -24.75 -17.38
N LYS A 131 6.55 -25.84 -17.28
CA LYS A 131 6.97 -27.06 -16.58
C LYS A 131 8.22 -27.68 -17.20
N ASP A 132 8.42 -27.53 -18.52
CA ASP A 132 9.58 -28.06 -19.24
C ASP A 132 10.90 -27.38 -18.84
N SER A 133 10.82 -26.20 -18.22
CA SER A 133 11.99 -25.46 -17.73
C SER A 133 12.51 -26.01 -16.41
N LEU A 134 11.71 -26.73 -15.63
CA LEU A 134 12.11 -27.33 -14.35
C LEU A 134 13.07 -28.49 -14.62
N LYS A 135 14.35 -28.32 -14.27
CA LYS A 135 15.40 -29.33 -14.43
C LYS A 135 15.76 -29.93 -13.07
N SER A 136 15.83 -31.26 -13.00
CA SER A 136 16.04 -32.00 -11.75
C SER A 136 17.37 -31.68 -11.05
N ASP A 137 18.35 -31.16 -11.77
CA ASP A 137 19.68 -30.79 -11.27
C ASP A 137 19.77 -29.38 -10.70
N ASP A 138 18.71 -28.57 -10.81
CA ASP A 138 18.69 -27.17 -10.37
C ASP A 138 17.52 -26.85 -9.41
N VAL A 139 17.57 -25.67 -8.80
CA VAL A 139 16.46 -25.11 -8.02
C VAL A 139 15.75 -24.03 -8.83
N PHE A 140 14.45 -23.90 -8.67
CA PHE A 140 13.64 -22.90 -9.36
C PHE A 140 12.77 -22.14 -8.38
N LEU A 141 12.72 -20.82 -8.54
CA LEU A 141 11.83 -19.95 -7.80
C LEU A 141 10.72 -19.47 -8.73
N LEU A 142 9.48 -19.86 -8.43
CA LEU A 142 8.28 -19.34 -9.07
C LEU A 142 7.75 -18.19 -8.23
N ASP A 143 7.82 -17.00 -8.81
CA ASP A 143 7.24 -15.78 -8.27
C ASP A 143 5.80 -15.64 -8.78
N ALA A 144 4.82 -16.01 -7.94
CA ALA A 144 3.39 -15.81 -8.16
C ALA A 144 2.85 -14.60 -7.36
N TRP A 145 3.75 -13.65 -7.10
CA TRP A 145 3.54 -12.47 -6.26
C TRP A 145 3.20 -12.71 -4.79
N ASP A 146 1.95 -13.05 -4.49
CA ASP A 146 1.47 -13.28 -3.13
C ASP A 146 2.06 -14.59 -2.59
N ASP A 147 2.26 -15.56 -3.48
CA ASP A 147 2.93 -16.82 -3.21
C ASP A 147 4.29 -16.87 -3.92
N ILE A 148 5.29 -17.42 -3.22
CA ILE A 148 6.62 -17.66 -3.74
C ILE A 148 6.95 -19.14 -3.53
N PHE A 149 7.02 -19.89 -4.62
CA PHE A 149 7.33 -21.31 -4.56
C PHE A 149 8.81 -21.54 -4.87
N VAL A 150 9.51 -22.29 -4.02
CA VAL A 150 10.88 -22.74 -4.26
C VAL A 150 10.85 -24.22 -4.59
N TRP A 151 10.83 -24.54 -5.89
CA TRP A 151 10.88 -25.90 -6.40
C TRP A 151 12.32 -26.42 -6.40
N ARG A 152 12.55 -27.59 -5.81
CA ARG A 152 13.87 -28.17 -5.60
C ARG A 152 13.99 -29.45 -6.39
N GLY A 153 14.81 -29.40 -7.43
CA GLY A 153 15.18 -30.60 -8.18
C GLY A 153 15.77 -31.66 -7.25
N LYS A 154 15.46 -32.93 -7.54
CA LYS A 154 15.92 -34.06 -6.74
C LYS A 154 17.44 -34.23 -6.76
N ASP A 155 18.10 -33.77 -7.82
CA ASP A 155 19.54 -33.83 -8.05
C ASP A 155 20.23 -32.48 -7.75
N ALA A 156 19.48 -31.45 -7.37
CA ALA A 156 20.01 -30.13 -7.03
C ALA A 156 20.84 -30.14 -5.75
N THR A 157 21.89 -29.32 -5.71
CA THR A 157 22.82 -29.27 -4.60
C THR A 157 22.18 -28.63 -3.36
N SER A 158 22.66 -29.01 -2.17
CA SER A 158 22.22 -28.38 -0.91
C SER A 158 22.48 -26.88 -0.89
N ARG A 159 23.46 -26.40 -1.66
CA ARG A 159 23.81 -24.99 -1.74
C ARG A 159 22.81 -24.22 -2.60
N GLU A 160 22.41 -24.74 -3.75
CA GLU A 160 21.34 -24.15 -4.56
C GLU A 160 20.01 -24.12 -3.79
N LYS A 161 19.68 -25.18 -3.04
CA LYS A 161 18.48 -25.22 -2.18
C LYS A 161 18.51 -24.13 -1.11
N PHE A 162 19.68 -23.86 -0.54
CA PHE A 162 19.87 -22.77 0.42
C PHE A 162 19.74 -21.41 -0.25
N ASP A 163 20.46 -21.18 -1.34
CA ASP A 163 20.50 -19.88 -2.03
C ASP A 163 19.12 -19.53 -2.65
N GLY A 164 18.36 -20.51 -3.15
CA GLY A 164 16.98 -20.31 -3.60
C GLY A 164 16.02 -19.90 -2.49
N ASN A 165 16.18 -20.43 -1.28
CA ASN A 165 15.38 -20.01 -0.11
C ASN A 165 15.74 -18.57 0.32
N ILE A 166 17.02 -18.21 0.28
CA ILE A 166 17.46 -16.82 0.55
C ILE A 166 16.87 -15.85 -0.48
N LEU A 167 16.81 -16.24 -1.76
CA LEU A 167 16.18 -15.42 -2.79
C LEU A 167 14.68 -15.23 -2.50
N ALA A 168 13.94 -16.28 -2.16
CA ALA A 168 12.51 -16.18 -1.82
C ALA A 168 12.27 -15.23 -0.63
N ARG A 169 13.09 -15.32 0.42
CA ARG A 169 13.00 -14.42 1.58
C ARG A 169 13.30 -12.96 1.23
N ARG A 170 14.13 -12.71 0.23
CA ARG A 170 14.38 -11.34 -0.25
C ARG A 170 13.13 -10.78 -0.95
N TYR A 171 12.46 -11.59 -1.77
CA TYR A 171 11.23 -11.19 -2.43
C TYR A 171 10.10 -10.85 -1.44
N ASP A 172 9.94 -11.67 -0.40
CA ASP A 172 9.01 -11.38 0.72
C ASP A 172 9.39 -10.07 1.43
N ALA A 173 10.68 -9.87 1.77
CA ALA A 173 11.13 -8.67 2.46
C ALA A 173 11.01 -7.37 1.64
N GLU A 174 11.02 -7.43 0.31
CA GLU A 174 10.93 -6.27 -0.58
C GLU A 174 9.48 -5.83 -0.85
N ARG A 175 8.50 -6.69 -0.56
CA ARG A 175 7.09 -6.46 -0.86
C ARG A 175 6.30 -6.04 0.38
N VAL A 176 5.27 -5.21 0.16
CA VAL A 176 4.35 -4.81 1.24
C VAL A 176 3.38 -5.96 1.48
N GLY A 177 3.26 -6.38 2.73
CA GLY A 177 2.40 -7.50 3.13
C GLY A 177 3.23 -8.67 3.61
N VAL A 178 2.64 -9.86 3.60
CA VAL A 178 3.32 -11.13 3.84
C VAL A 178 3.16 -11.93 2.56
N GLN A 179 4.25 -12.47 2.02
CA GLN A 179 4.22 -13.41 0.91
C GLN A 179 4.42 -14.83 1.46
N GLU A 180 3.58 -15.77 1.04
CA GLU A 180 3.70 -17.15 1.48
C GLU A 180 4.84 -17.84 0.72
N ILE A 181 5.88 -18.27 1.44
CA ILE A 181 7.00 -19.01 0.85
C ILE A 181 6.77 -20.50 1.05
N GLU A 182 6.53 -21.22 -0.05
CA GLU A 182 6.39 -22.68 -0.04
C GLU A 182 7.64 -23.37 -0.61
N LEU A 183 8.17 -24.34 0.13
CA LEU A 183 9.30 -25.16 -0.31
C LEU A 183 8.76 -26.46 -0.89
N ILE A 184 9.05 -26.71 -2.17
CA ILE A 184 8.54 -27.87 -2.90
C ILE A 184 9.72 -28.76 -3.30
N GLU A 185 9.64 -30.06 -3.00
CA GLU A 185 10.58 -31.05 -3.52
C GLU A 185 10.00 -31.69 -4.80
N GLU A 186 10.87 -31.97 -5.78
CA GLU A 186 10.47 -32.62 -7.04
C GLU A 186 9.68 -33.92 -6.80
N GLY A 187 8.52 -34.04 -7.45
CA GLY A 187 7.58 -35.16 -7.31
C GLY A 187 6.61 -35.04 -6.13
N GLN A 188 6.66 -33.95 -5.36
CA GLN A 188 5.73 -33.62 -4.28
C GLN A 188 5.06 -32.25 -4.51
N GLU A 189 4.93 -31.83 -5.75
CA GLU A 189 4.34 -30.53 -6.10
C GLU A 189 2.84 -30.50 -5.78
N PRO A 190 2.35 -29.48 -5.03
CA PRO A 190 0.91 -29.29 -4.83
C PRO A 190 0.22 -28.86 -6.14
N GLU A 191 -1.09 -29.06 -6.20
CA GLU A 191 -1.90 -28.66 -7.36
C GLU A 191 -1.81 -27.15 -7.65
N GLU A 192 -1.70 -26.35 -6.59
CA GLU A 192 -1.60 -24.89 -6.65
C GLU A 192 -0.34 -24.41 -7.38
N PHE A 193 0.82 -25.02 -7.11
CA PHE A 193 2.05 -24.75 -7.85
C PHE A 193 1.87 -24.92 -9.36
N PHE A 194 1.19 -25.99 -9.78
CA PHE A 194 0.94 -26.25 -11.20
C PHE A 194 -0.10 -25.33 -11.82
N LYS A 195 -1.03 -24.76 -11.04
CA LYS A 195 -1.96 -23.72 -11.52
C LYS A 195 -1.25 -22.39 -11.76
N SER A 196 -0.17 -22.15 -11.04
CA SER A 196 0.68 -20.96 -11.18
C SER A 196 1.66 -21.03 -12.36
N ILE A 197 1.64 -22.10 -13.15
CA ILE A 197 2.40 -22.23 -14.41
C ILE A 197 1.38 -22.52 -15.54
N PRO A 198 1.32 -21.69 -16.60
CA PRO A 198 0.38 -21.84 -17.71
C PRO A 198 0.63 -23.10 -18.57
#